data_AF-A0A4R0X992-F1
#
_entry.id   AF-A0A4R0X992-F1
#
_cell.length_a   1.000
_cell.length_b   1.000
_cell.length_c   1.000
_cell.angle_alpha   90.00
_cell.angle_beta   90.00
_cell.angle_gamma   90.00
#
_symmetry.space_group_name_H-M   'P 1'
#
loop_
_entity.id
_entity.type
_entity.pdbx_description
1 polymer ?
#
loop_
_entity_poly.entity_id
_entity_poly.type
_entity_poly.pdbx_seq_one_letter_code
_entity_poly.pdbx_strand_id
1 'polypeptide(L)'
;MPDDIFLHHNFTLLKDFVGTSLKGTIGAAIAYLEMLDLGYVWQGHWEDCVSSMSGDAHPDFIFAKPSTICLVDAKGTTLSADSTAKQEWRRQIYENRAVKLKFGGTADEGRVVATALSETDPAVVVSAYGSWAKPGPTGVKTAPSPGAVASVQRANFIDAFFLVGLSNLAWKLVGRNDVGSLEQGTARLVSLRGEEVYVGPIRMTLALDDQQWIMQPFCRKEVVDAAIRYVSGDRSVPMEHSVREGGLVRSHADDLNATFIDGPDGVGVRFRRVD
;
A
#
# COMPACT_ATOMS: atom_id res chain seq x y z
N MET A 1 -14.31 -3.94 24.30
CA MET A 1 -12.91 -4.05 24.79
C MET A 1 -12.03 -3.49 23.68
N PRO A 2 -10.83 -2.96 23.96
CA PRO A 2 -9.85 -2.82 22.88
C PRO A 2 -9.63 -4.21 22.28
N ASP A 3 -9.63 -4.30 20.95
CA ASP A 3 -9.36 -5.55 20.26
C ASP A 3 -7.85 -5.80 20.27
N ASP A 4 -7.36 -6.37 21.37
CA ASP A 4 -5.95 -6.69 21.55
C ASP A 4 -5.54 -7.90 20.68
N ILE A 5 -4.34 -7.84 20.08
CA ILE A 5 -3.80 -8.91 19.25
C ILE A 5 -2.78 -9.72 20.06
N PHE A 6 -2.96 -11.03 20.10
CA PHE A 6 -2.06 -12.00 20.73
C PHE A 6 -1.69 -13.11 19.75
N LEU A 7 -0.50 -13.68 19.93
CA LEU A 7 -0.15 -14.94 19.30
C LEU A 7 -0.84 -16.08 20.02
N HIS A 8 -1.27 -17.09 19.27
CA HIS A 8 -1.77 -18.33 19.85
C HIS A 8 -0.64 -19.07 20.61
N HIS A 9 -0.95 -19.74 21.72
CA HIS A 9 0.06 -20.44 22.55
C HIS A 9 0.92 -21.48 21.80
N ASN A 10 0.35 -22.11 20.77
CA ASN A 10 1.09 -23.01 19.88
C ASN A 10 1.92 -22.32 18.79
N PHE A 11 2.03 -20.98 18.76
CA PHE A 11 2.75 -20.26 17.72
C PHE A 11 4.23 -20.69 17.64
N THR A 12 4.85 -20.98 18.78
CA THR A 12 6.23 -21.47 18.87
C THR A 12 6.44 -22.84 18.23
N LEU A 13 5.36 -23.61 18.02
CA LEU A 13 5.38 -24.92 17.38
C LEU A 13 5.22 -24.84 15.86
N LEU A 14 4.95 -23.66 15.30
CA LEU A 14 4.87 -23.47 13.86
C LEU A 14 6.23 -23.76 13.21
N LYS A 15 6.18 -24.27 11.99
CA LYS A 15 7.38 -24.30 11.13
C LYS A 15 7.92 -22.87 11.00
N ASP A 16 9.24 -22.74 11.03
CA ASP A 16 9.97 -21.47 10.99
C ASP A 16 9.50 -20.53 9.86
N PHE A 17 9.34 -21.04 8.64
CA PHE A 17 8.87 -20.25 7.51
C PHE A 17 7.41 -19.80 7.65
N VAL A 18 6.56 -20.61 8.30
CA VAL A 18 5.15 -20.25 8.57
C VAL A 18 5.10 -19.16 9.63
N GLY A 19 5.83 -19.34 10.73
CA GLY A 19 5.90 -18.33 11.79
C GLY A 19 6.50 -17.02 11.30
N THR A 20 7.52 -17.07 10.45
CA THR A 20 8.14 -15.88 9.83
C THR A 20 7.16 -15.18 8.90
N SER A 21 6.49 -15.93 8.02
CA SER A 21 5.47 -15.37 7.12
C SER A 21 4.33 -14.72 7.89
N LEU A 22 3.79 -15.38 8.92
CA LEU A 22 2.66 -14.84 9.69
C LEU A 22 3.03 -13.52 10.38
N LYS A 23 4.19 -13.48 11.06
CA LYS A 23 4.67 -12.24 11.70
C LYS A 23 4.89 -11.15 10.67
N GLY A 24 5.54 -11.47 9.55
CA GLY A 24 5.75 -10.52 8.45
C GLY A 24 4.43 -9.92 7.94
N THR A 25 3.43 -10.76 7.69
CA THR A 25 2.10 -10.32 7.24
C THR A 25 1.40 -9.42 8.27
N ILE A 26 1.40 -9.80 9.55
CA ILE A 26 0.80 -8.98 10.62
C ILE A 26 1.53 -7.64 10.75
N GLY A 27 2.87 -7.66 10.75
CA GLY A 27 3.69 -6.44 10.82
C GLY A 27 3.46 -5.50 9.64
N ALA A 28 3.36 -6.05 8.42
CA ALA A 28 3.03 -5.27 7.21
C ALA A 28 1.62 -4.67 7.28
N ALA A 29 0.63 -5.43 7.75
CA ALA A 29 -0.74 -4.94 7.90
C ALA A 29 -0.84 -3.79 8.92
N ILE A 30 -0.17 -3.93 10.08
CA ILE A 30 -0.15 -2.88 11.10
C ILE A 30 0.62 -1.65 10.60
N ALA A 31 1.76 -1.84 9.92
CA ALA A 31 2.48 -0.74 9.30
C ALA A 31 1.62 0.02 8.28
N TYR A 32 0.86 -0.70 7.46
CA TYR A 32 -0.07 -0.09 6.51
C TYR A 32 -1.14 0.77 7.22
N LEU A 33 -1.76 0.25 8.29
CA LEU A 33 -2.75 0.99 9.07
C LEU A 33 -2.15 2.22 9.77
N GLU A 34 -0.98 2.08 10.38
CA GLU A 34 -0.24 3.19 11.01
C GLU A 34 0.08 4.29 9.99
N MET A 35 0.58 3.92 8.80
CA MET A 35 0.90 4.89 7.76
C MET A 35 -0.35 5.62 7.25
N LEU A 36 -1.50 4.92 7.16
CA LEU A 36 -2.78 5.54 6.80
C LEU A 36 -3.27 6.52 7.86
N ASP A 37 -3.16 6.18 9.15
CA ASP A 37 -3.50 7.07 10.27
C ASP A 37 -2.64 8.35 10.25
N LEU A 38 -1.36 8.20 9.88
CA LEU A 38 -0.42 9.31 9.67
C LEU A 38 -0.68 10.10 8.37
N GLY A 39 -1.70 9.75 7.59
CA GLY A 39 -2.11 10.45 6.37
C GLY A 39 -1.26 10.12 5.13
N TYR A 40 -0.50 9.04 5.15
CA TYR A 40 0.21 8.56 3.97
C TYR A 40 -0.61 7.50 3.24
N VAL A 41 -0.43 7.46 1.92
CA VAL A 41 -0.98 6.43 1.04
C VAL A 41 0.13 5.54 0.53
N TRP A 42 -0.12 4.23 0.53
CA TRP A 42 0.79 3.25 -0.03
C TRP A 42 0.99 3.47 -1.52
N GLN A 43 2.23 3.44 -1.99
CA GLN A 43 2.57 3.75 -3.37
C GLN A 43 3.12 2.55 -4.13
N GLY A 44 3.50 1.48 -3.44
CA GLY A 44 4.12 0.33 -4.07
C GLY A 44 5.13 -0.34 -3.15
N HIS A 45 5.60 -1.51 -3.58
CA HIS A 45 6.82 -2.07 -3.06
C HIS A 45 8.02 -1.21 -3.48
N TRP A 46 9.10 -1.28 -2.71
CA TRP A 46 10.35 -0.58 -3.01
C TRP A 46 10.82 -0.82 -4.44
N GLU A 47 10.82 -2.08 -4.86
CA GLU A 47 11.31 -2.58 -6.15
C GLU A 47 10.54 -2.01 -7.34
N ASP A 48 9.27 -1.65 -7.16
CA ASP A 48 8.45 -1.05 -8.20
C ASP A 48 8.72 0.46 -8.36
N CYS A 49 9.25 1.08 -7.31
CA CYS A 49 9.43 2.52 -7.20
C CYS A 49 10.86 3.00 -7.50
N VAL A 50 11.86 2.12 -7.54
CA VAL A 50 13.27 2.45 -7.80
C VAL A 50 13.79 1.82 -9.09
N SER A 51 14.77 2.46 -9.73
CA SER A 51 15.36 1.98 -10.99
C SER A 51 16.54 1.02 -10.79
N SER A 52 17.15 1.02 -9.60
CA SER A 52 18.28 0.16 -9.26
C SER A 52 17.86 -0.87 -8.22
N MET A 53 17.95 -2.16 -8.58
CA MET A 53 17.91 -3.25 -7.62
C MET A 53 19.18 -3.18 -6.78
N SER A 54 19.13 -2.52 -5.61
CA SER A 54 20.19 -2.70 -4.62
C SER A 54 20.14 -4.16 -4.17
N GLY A 55 21.21 -4.92 -4.37
CA GLY A 55 21.35 -6.28 -3.80
C GLY A 55 21.52 -6.29 -2.27
N ASP A 56 21.25 -5.15 -1.63
CA ASP A 56 21.44 -4.87 -0.21
C ASP A 56 20.08 -4.64 0.46
N ALA A 57 20.11 -4.68 1.79
CA ALA A 57 18.96 -4.43 2.65
C ALA A 57 18.24 -3.11 2.27
N HIS A 58 16.93 -3.18 2.06
CA HIS A 58 16.12 -2.07 1.54
C HIS A 58 14.78 -1.97 2.27
N PRO A 59 14.10 -0.80 2.23
CA PRO A 59 12.74 -0.68 2.76
C PRO A 59 11.78 -1.66 2.07
N ASP A 60 10.71 -2.05 2.74
CA ASP A 60 9.67 -2.90 2.14
C ASP A 60 8.76 -2.11 1.18
N PHE A 61 8.46 -0.85 1.52
CA PHE A 61 7.42 -0.07 0.86
C PHE A 61 7.80 1.39 0.65
N ILE A 62 7.12 2.02 -0.31
CA ILE A 62 7.07 3.46 -0.46
C ILE A 62 5.68 3.96 -0.12
N PHE A 63 5.62 5.02 0.68
CA PHE A 63 4.41 5.74 1.03
C PHE A 63 4.54 7.22 0.66
N ALA A 64 3.43 7.88 0.35
CA ALA A 64 3.45 9.31 0.02
C ALA A 64 2.23 10.06 0.56
N LYS A 65 2.45 11.34 0.83
CA LYS A 65 1.44 12.39 1.02
C LYS A 65 1.78 13.54 0.05
N PRO A 66 0.91 14.54 -0.16
CA PRO A 66 1.04 15.49 -1.29
C PRO A 66 2.41 16.13 -1.51
N SER A 67 3.22 16.30 -0.46
CA SER A 67 4.53 16.95 -0.54
C SER A 67 5.70 16.09 -0.03
N THR A 68 5.50 14.81 0.26
CA THR A 68 6.47 13.99 1.00
C THR A 68 6.41 12.54 0.56
N ILE A 69 7.58 11.91 0.46
CA ILE A 69 7.75 10.50 0.15
C ILE A 69 8.52 9.85 1.30
N CYS A 70 7.92 8.81 1.88
CA CYS A 70 8.44 8.09 3.01
C CYS A 70 8.89 6.70 2.59
N LEU A 71 10.14 6.37 2.89
CA LEU A 71 10.63 4.99 2.87
C LEU A 71 10.09 4.26 4.09
N VAL A 72 9.41 3.13 3.91
CA VAL A 72 8.82 2.39 5.03
C VAL A 72 9.32 0.95 5.06
N ASP A 73 9.80 0.54 6.22
CA ASP A 73 10.12 -0.84 6.52
C ASP A 73 9.15 -1.36 7.60
N ALA A 74 8.52 -2.50 7.34
CA ALA A 74 7.56 -3.12 8.23
C ALA A 74 8.15 -4.38 8.86
N LYS A 75 8.03 -4.53 10.17
CA LYS A 75 8.63 -5.68 10.87
C LYS A 75 7.67 -6.25 11.89
N GLY A 76 7.25 -7.50 11.70
CA GLY A 76 6.65 -8.29 12.76
C GLY A 76 7.72 -9.11 13.47
N THR A 77 7.77 -9.04 14.79
CA THR A 77 8.80 -9.70 15.60
C THR A 77 8.20 -10.30 16.87
N THR A 78 8.85 -11.33 17.41
CA THR A 78 8.60 -11.86 18.76
C THR A 78 9.64 -11.37 19.77
N LEU A 79 10.51 -10.47 19.33
CA LEU A 79 11.54 -9.81 20.13
C LEU A 79 11.10 -8.37 20.44
N SER A 80 12.02 -7.59 21.00
CA SER A 80 11.77 -6.17 21.30
C SER A 80 11.59 -5.33 20.02
N ALA A 81 10.39 -4.76 19.86
CA ALA A 81 10.06 -3.84 18.77
C ALA A 81 10.99 -2.62 18.73
N ASP A 82 11.39 -2.08 19.90
CA ASP A 82 12.32 -0.93 19.97
C ASP A 82 13.70 -1.27 19.37
N SER A 83 14.25 -2.42 19.75
CA SER A 83 15.55 -2.86 19.23
C SER A 83 15.50 -3.13 17.72
N THR A 84 14.43 -3.78 17.26
CA THR A 84 14.17 -4.03 15.84
C THR A 84 14.02 -2.74 15.06
N ALA A 85 13.20 -1.79 15.54
CA ALA A 85 12.98 -0.51 14.86
C ALA A 85 14.29 0.27 14.68
N LYS A 86 15.13 0.34 15.73
CA LYS A 86 16.43 1.04 15.67
C LYS A 86 17.44 0.36 14.73
N GLN A 87 17.48 -0.96 14.73
CA GLN A 87 18.38 -1.73 13.87
C GLN A 87 18.01 -1.55 12.39
N GLU A 88 16.74 -1.80 12.06
CA GLU A 88 16.27 -1.72 10.68
C GLU A 88 16.22 -0.29 10.15
N TRP A 89 16.07 0.70 11.04
CA TRP A 89 16.22 2.10 10.68
C TRP A 89 17.60 2.37 10.07
N ARG A 90 18.66 1.92 10.74
CA ARG A 90 20.02 2.10 10.24
C ARG A 90 20.24 1.28 8.98
N ARG A 91 19.88 -0.01 9.02
CA ARG A 91 20.19 -0.98 7.97
C ARG A 91 19.44 -0.73 6.66
N GLN A 92 18.16 -0.38 6.72
CA GLN A 92 17.27 -0.36 5.56
C GLN A 92 16.82 1.04 5.18
N ILE A 93 16.50 1.89 6.16
CA ILE A 93 16.00 3.24 5.87
C ILE A 93 17.16 4.21 5.60
N TYR A 94 18.09 4.32 6.55
CA TYR A 94 19.14 5.33 6.48
C TYR A 94 20.06 5.09 5.28
N GLU A 95 20.54 3.87 5.06
CA GLU A 95 21.41 3.54 3.90
C GLU A 95 20.76 3.87 2.55
N ASN A 96 19.44 3.75 2.44
CA ASN A 96 18.71 3.94 1.18
C ASN A 96 18.15 5.36 0.97
N ARG A 97 18.35 6.29 1.90
CA ARG A 97 17.78 7.65 1.86
C ARG A 97 18.13 8.46 0.60
N ALA A 98 19.27 8.15 -0.04
CA ALA A 98 19.76 8.87 -1.22
C ALA A 98 19.44 8.17 -2.56
N VAL A 99 18.75 7.03 -2.53
CA VAL A 99 18.38 6.29 -3.74
C VAL A 99 17.37 7.08 -4.55
N LYS A 100 17.59 7.15 -5.87
CA LYS A 100 16.71 7.84 -6.81
C LYS A 100 15.50 6.98 -7.15
N LEU A 101 14.32 7.61 -7.13
CA LEU A 101 13.08 6.97 -7.56
C LEU A 101 13.01 6.92 -9.10
N LYS A 102 12.25 5.94 -9.62
CA LYS A 102 12.20 5.55 -11.04
C LYS A 102 11.85 6.69 -11.99
N PHE A 103 11.01 7.65 -11.58
CA PHE A 103 10.64 8.82 -12.39
C PHE A 103 11.05 10.16 -11.75
N GLY A 104 12.03 10.14 -10.83
CA GLY A 104 12.71 11.33 -10.33
C GLY A 104 12.60 11.55 -8.81
N GLY A 105 13.57 12.26 -8.26
CA GLY A 105 13.62 12.64 -6.84
C GLY A 105 14.20 11.57 -5.93
N THR A 106 14.18 11.87 -4.63
CA THR A 106 14.53 10.99 -3.51
C THR A 106 13.45 11.12 -2.45
N ALA A 107 13.32 10.13 -1.58
CA ALA A 107 12.51 10.29 -0.38
C ALA A 107 13.07 11.39 0.54
N ASP A 108 12.19 12.08 1.25
CA ASP A 108 12.53 13.13 2.23
C ASP A 108 12.33 12.69 3.68
N GLU A 109 11.73 11.51 3.88
CA GLU A 109 11.54 10.90 5.18
C GLU A 109 11.69 9.39 5.11
N GLY A 110 11.81 8.78 6.29
CA GLY A 110 11.74 7.34 6.44
C GLY A 110 11.06 6.95 7.73
N ARG A 111 10.59 5.70 7.79
CA ARG A 111 9.97 5.09 8.95
C ARG A 111 10.27 3.59 9.02
N VAL A 112 10.53 3.09 10.20
CA VAL A 112 10.34 1.66 10.51
C VAL A 112 9.13 1.55 11.41
N VAL A 113 8.21 0.64 11.08
CA VAL A 113 7.10 0.28 11.96
C VAL A 113 7.31 -1.17 12.40
N ALA A 114 7.72 -1.35 13.65
CA ALA A 114 7.97 -2.65 14.25
C ALA A 114 6.81 -3.03 15.19
N THR A 115 6.26 -4.22 15.00
CA THR A 115 5.23 -4.81 15.85
C THR A 115 5.82 -5.99 16.61
N ALA A 116 5.89 -5.88 17.94
CA ALA A 116 6.18 -7.01 18.82
C ALA A 116 4.89 -7.79 19.08
N LEU A 117 4.96 -9.10 18.85
CA LEU A 117 3.87 -10.05 19.00
C LEU A 117 4.24 -11.04 20.10
N SER A 118 3.33 -11.22 21.06
CA SER A 118 3.51 -12.10 22.21
C SER A 118 2.28 -12.97 22.43
N GLU A 119 2.45 -14.09 23.11
CA GLU A 119 1.35 -14.92 23.61
C GLU A 119 0.69 -14.29 24.85
N THR A 120 1.50 -13.67 25.71
CA THR A 120 1.08 -13.21 27.03
C THR A 120 0.74 -11.74 27.09
N ASP A 121 1.31 -10.95 26.18
CA ASP A 121 1.21 -9.49 26.19
C ASP A 121 0.55 -9.01 24.90
N PRO A 122 -0.30 -7.97 24.97
CA PRO A 122 -0.87 -7.36 23.78
C PRO A 122 0.23 -6.92 22.81
N ALA A 123 -0.07 -6.97 21.51
CA ALA A 123 0.84 -6.50 20.49
C ALA A 123 1.27 -5.04 20.73
N VAL A 124 2.58 -4.78 20.64
CA VAL A 124 3.16 -3.45 20.84
C VAL A 124 3.71 -2.93 19.52
N VAL A 125 3.30 -1.73 19.13
CA VAL A 125 3.80 -1.05 17.93
C VAL A 125 4.82 0.01 18.35
N VAL A 126 6.00 -0.01 17.72
CA VAL A 126 7.05 1.00 17.87
C VAL A 126 7.40 1.53 16.50
N SER A 127 7.43 2.87 16.38
CA SER A 127 7.86 3.53 15.16
C SER A 127 9.16 4.29 15.36
N ALA A 128 10.17 3.98 14.54
CA ALA A 128 11.36 4.81 14.39
C ALA A 128 11.17 5.71 13.17
N TYR A 129 11.37 7.01 13.33
CA TYR A 129 11.12 8.01 12.30
C TYR A 129 12.27 9.02 12.21
N GLY A 130 12.45 9.56 11.02
CA GLY A 130 13.42 10.60 10.72
C GLY A 130 13.09 11.30 9.41
N SER A 131 13.31 12.61 9.41
CA SER A 131 13.14 13.47 8.25
C SER A 131 14.50 14.03 7.84
N TRP A 132 14.75 14.02 6.54
CA TRP A 132 15.90 14.65 5.90
C TRP A 132 15.50 15.91 5.12
N ALA A 133 14.23 16.31 5.21
CA ALA A 133 13.72 17.56 4.63
C ALA A 133 14.33 18.82 5.28
N LYS A 134 14.78 18.72 6.54
CA LYS A 134 15.42 19.81 7.30
C LYS A 134 16.95 19.67 7.27
N PRO A 135 17.71 20.77 7.15
CA PRO A 135 19.18 20.71 7.13
C PRO A 135 19.71 20.15 8.46
N GLY A 136 20.32 18.97 8.39
CA GLY A 136 21.20 18.46 9.45
C GLY A 136 22.63 19.03 9.30
N PRO A 137 23.47 18.98 10.35
CA PRO A 137 24.81 19.57 10.35
C PRO A 137 25.76 19.02 9.26
N THR A 138 25.46 17.85 8.68
CA THR A 138 26.34 17.10 7.75
C THR A 138 25.60 16.41 6.59
N GLY A 139 24.32 16.73 6.34
CA GLY A 139 23.47 15.95 5.44
C GLY A 139 23.22 16.56 4.06
N VAL A 140 23.31 15.74 3.01
CA VAL A 140 22.82 16.06 1.65
C VAL A 140 21.32 16.34 1.70
N LYS A 141 20.87 17.47 1.14
CA LYS A 141 19.44 17.78 1.00
C LYS A 141 18.80 16.79 0.01
N THR A 142 17.91 15.95 0.50
CA THR A 142 17.08 15.05 -0.30
C THR A 142 15.65 15.58 -0.26
N ALA A 143 15.29 16.44 -1.20
CA ALA A 143 13.90 16.85 -1.38
C ALA A 143 13.31 16.07 -2.57
N PRO A 144 12.04 15.63 -2.52
CA PRO A 144 11.39 15.07 -3.68
C PRO A 144 11.41 16.11 -4.82
N SER A 145 11.77 15.68 -6.03
CA SER A 145 11.66 16.55 -7.19
C SER A 145 10.17 16.78 -7.52
N PRO A 146 9.83 17.89 -8.20
CA PRO A 146 8.52 18.02 -8.82
C PRO A 146 8.18 16.76 -9.63
N GLY A 147 7.06 16.10 -9.34
CA GLY A 147 6.63 14.86 -9.99
C GLY A 147 7.03 13.54 -9.30
N ALA A 148 7.79 13.56 -8.20
CA ALA A 148 8.17 12.34 -7.48
C ALA A 148 6.95 11.65 -6.81
N VAL A 149 5.95 12.41 -6.35
CA VAL A 149 4.70 11.83 -5.81
C VAL A 149 3.90 11.16 -6.93
N ALA A 150 3.69 11.86 -8.05
CA ALA A 150 3.03 11.28 -9.23
C ALA A 150 3.76 10.03 -9.76
N SER A 151 5.09 9.98 -9.64
CA SER A 151 5.95 8.83 -9.98
C SER A 151 5.60 7.60 -9.15
N VAL A 152 5.57 7.72 -7.83
CA VAL A 152 5.32 6.57 -6.94
C VAL A 152 3.84 6.16 -7.01
N GLN A 153 2.93 7.11 -7.24
CA GLN A 153 1.52 6.80 -7.49
C GLN A 153 1.27 5.99 -8.77
N ARG A 154 2.19 6.11 -9.74
CA ARG A 154 2.19 5.24 -10.91
C ARG A 154 2.43 3.78 -10.57
N ALA A 155 3.28 3.48 -9.59
CA ALA A 155 3.48 2.10 -9.15
C ALA A 155 2.20 1.56 -8.51
N ASN A 156 1.57 2.31 -7.59
CA ASN A 156 0.29 1.93 -6.97
C ASN A 156 -0.77 1.59 -8.03
N PHE A 157 -1.00 2.50 -9.00
CA PHE A 157 -2.05 2.27 -9.99
C PHE A 157 -1.73 1.12 -10.95
N ILE A 158 -0.45 0.83 -11.23
CA ILE A 158 -0.09 -0.37 -11.99
C ILE A 158 -0.58 -1.62 -11.24
N ASP A 159 -0.26 -1.74 -9.95
CA ASP A 159 -0.64 -2.88 -9.12
C ASP A 159 -2.16 -2.99 -8.98
N ALA A 160 -2.81 -1.86 -8.65
CA ALA A 160 -4.25 -1.79 -8.50
C ALA A 160 -4.99 -2.17 -9.78
N PHE A 161 -4.53 -1.72 -10.95
CA PHE A 161 -5.18 -2.03 -12.22
C PHE A 161 -4.96 -3.47 -12.65
N PHE A 162 -3.82 -4.09 -12.34
CA PHE A 162 -3.68 -5.54 -12.49
C PHE A 162 -4.64 -6.30 -11.56
N LEU A 163 -4.80 -5.84 -10.32
CA LEU A 163 -5.68 -6.47 -9.34
C LEU A 163 -7.18 -6.34 -9.72
N VAL A 164 -7.60 -5.18 -10.21
CA VAL A 164 -8.98 -4.93 -10.66
C VAL A 164 -9.24 -5.56 -12.04
N GLY A 165 -8.22 -5.86 -12.82
CA GLY A 165 -8.37 -6.48 -14.14
C GLY A 165 -8.47 -5.48 -15.30
N LEU A 166 -7.92 -4.29 -15.12
CA LEU A 166 -7.69 -3.24 -16.15
C LEU A 166 -6.27 -3.38 -16.72
N SER A 167 -5.88 -4.59 -17.12
CA SER A 167 -4.48 -4.94 -17.41
C SER A 167 -3.88 -4.14 -18.58
N ASN A 168 -4.69 -3.74 -19.57
CA ASN A 168 -4.19 -2.92 -20.69
C ASN A 168 -3.76 -1.54 -20.21
N LEU A 169 -4.55 -0.91 -19.34
CA LEU A 169 -4.18 0.37 -18.71
C LEU A 169 -2.94 0.21 -17.82
N ALA A 170 -2.85 -0.88 -17.04
CA ALA A 170 -1.65 -1.19 -16.26
C ALA A 170 -0.40 -1.30 -17.15
N TRP A 171 -0.46 -2.06 -18.25
CA TRP A 171 0.65 -2.20 -19.19
C TRP A 171 1.01 -0.89 -19.90
N LYS A 172 0.04 -0.01 -20.18
CA LYS A 172 0.33 1.35 -20.63
C LYS A 172 1.09 2.14 -19.59
N LEU A 173 0.66 2.09 -18.33
CA LEU A 173 1.38 2.71 -17.23
C LEU A 173 2.75 2.06 -17.01
N VAL A 174 3.02 0.82 -17.41
CA VAL A 174 4.40 0.30 -17.43
C VAL A 174 5.24 0.94 -18.55
N GLY A 175 4.61 1.41 -19.63
CA GLY A 175 5.26 2.03 -20.80
C GLY A 175 5.15 1.21 -22.09
N ARG A 176 4.26 0.20 -22.14
CA ARG A 176 4.09 -0.64 -23.34
C ARG A 176 3.22 0.06 -24.39
N ASN A 177 3.72 0.22 -25.60
CA ASN A 177 3.00 0.99 -26.64
C ASN A 177 1.97 0.18 -27.44
N ASP A 178 2.04 -1.15 -27.41
CA ASP A 178 1.12 -2.03 -28.16
C ASP A 178 0.21 -2.81 -27.21
N VAL A 179 -0.80 -2.14 -26.67
CA VAL A 179 -1.88 -2.77 -25.91
C VAL A 179 -3.22 -2.34 -26.49
N GLY A 180 -4.24 -3.19 -26.36
CA GLY A 180 -5.58 -2.94 -26.89
C GLY A 180 -6.30 -1.78 -26.18
N SER A 181 -7.62 -1.76 -26.26
CA SER A 181 -8.41 -0.72 -25.57
C SER A 181 -8.09 -0.70 -24.06
N LEU A 182 -7.91 0.48 -23.49
CA LEU A 182 -7.44 0.67 -22.10
C LEU A 182 -8.41 0.08 -21.07
N GLU A 183 -9.70 0.16 -21.38
CA GLU A 183 -10.79 -0.35 -20.54
C GLU A 183 -11.06 -1.85 -20.79
N GLN A 184 -10.39 -2.47 -21.76
CA GLN A 184 -10.56 -3.89 -22.05
C GLN A 184 -9.84 -4.74 -21.01
N GLY A 185 -10.58 -5.66 -20.40
CA GLY A 185 -10.08 -6.54 -19.35
C GLY A 185 -11.21 -7.35 -18.70
N THR A 186 -10.97 -7.83 -17.49
CA THR A 186 -11.97 -8.60 -16.71
C THR A 186 -12.81 -7.73 -15.78
N ALA A 187 -12.46 -6.44 -15.67
CA ALA A 187 -13.21 -5.47 -14.89
C ALA A 187 -14.55 -5.13 -15.57
N ARG A 188 -15.58 -4.89 -14.75
CA ARG A 188 -16.91 -4.48 -15.21
C ARG A 188 -17.26 -3.11 -14.62
N LEU A 189 -17.65 -2.16 -15.48
CA LEU A 189 -18.17 -0.88 -15.03
C LEU A 189 -19.59 -1.08 -14.50
N VAL A 190 -19.83 -0.69 -13.25
CA VAL A 190 -21.12 -0.79 -12.57
C VAL A 190 -21.33 0.42 -11.68
N SER A 191 -22.60 0.71 -11.35
CA SER A 191 -22.91 1.67 -10.29
C SER A 191 -23.01 0.94 -8.95
N LEU A 192 -22.18 1.32 -7.97
CA LEU A 192 -22.26 0.85 -6.58
C LEU A 192 -22.40 2.05 -5.66
N ARG A 193 -23.42 2.04 -4.80
CA ARG A 193 -23.69 3.13 -3.83
C ARG A 193 -23.77 4.51 -4.49
N GLY A 194 -24.31 4.58 -5.71
CA GLY A 194 -24.43 5.83 -6.48
C GLY A 194 -23.15 6.31 -7.17
N GLU A 195 -22.04 5.59 -7.05
CA GLU A 195 -20.77 5.89 -7.72
C GLU A 195 -20.50 4.90 -8.87
N GLU A 196 -19.95 5.38 -9.98
CA GLU A 196 -19.46 4.50 -11.06
C GLU A 196 -18.09 3.93 -10.70
N VAL A 197 -17.98 2.60 -10.72
CA VAL A 197 -16.78 1.88 -10.34
C VAL A 197 -16.50 0.70 -11.29
N TYR A 198 -15.22 0.42 -11.52
CA TYR A 198 -14.75 -0.79 -12.18
C TYR A 198 -14.59 -1.88 -11.13
N VAL A 199 -15.42 -2.92 -11.19
CA VAL A 199 -15.33 -4.09 -10.30
C VAL A 199 -14.57 -5.22 -10.97
N GLY A 200 -13.54 -5.70 -10.29
CA GLY A 200 -12.68 -6.77 -10.78
C GLY A 200 -13.20 -8.19 -10.55
N PRO A 201 -12.38 -9.19 -10.89
CA PRO A 201 -12.72 -10.60 -10.70
C PRO A 201 -12.77 -10.96 -9.21
N ILE A 202 -13.33 -12.12 -8.89
CA ILE A 202 -13.28 -12.70 -7.54
C ILE A 202 -11.82 -13.03 -7.23
N ARG A 203 -11.29 -12.48 -6.13
CA ARG A 203 -9.92 -12.70 -5.67
C ARG A 203 -9.84 -13.66 -4.49
N MET A 204 -10.92 -13.77 -3.72
CA MET A 204 -10.98 -14.66 -2.57
C MET A 204 -12.42 -15.12 -2.37
N THR A 205 -12.54 -16.36 -1.91
CA THR A 205 -13.79 -16.94 -1.42
C THR A 205 -13.55 -17.37 0.01
N LEU A 206 -14.40 -16.92 0.93
CA LEU A 206 -14.31 -17.17 2.36
C LEU A 206 -15.57 -17.93 2.80
N ALA A 207 -15.41 -18.91 3.69
CA ALA A 207 -16.53 -19.53 4.39
C ALA A 207 -16.49 -19.05 5.84
N LEU A 208 -17.54 -18.35 6.26
CA LEU A 208 -17.69 -17.81 7.62
C LEU A 208 -19.11 -18.14 8.10
N ASP A 209 -19.22 -18.86 9.21
CA ASP A 209 -20.51 -19.22 9.84
C ASP A 209 -21.55 -19.80 8.86
N ASP A 210 -21.15 -20.83 8.11
CA ASP A 210 -21.95 -21.48 7.05
C ASP A 210 -22.37 -20.57 5.88
N GLN A 211 -21.86 -19.34 5.82
CA GLN A 211 -22.06 -18.41 4.72
C GLN A 211 -20.83 -18.36 3.83
N GLN A 212 -21.06 -18.33 2.52
CA GLN A 212 -20.00 -18.11 1.54
C GLN A 212 -19.91 -16.62 1.22
N TRP A 213 -18.70 -16.07 1.30
CA TRP A 213 -18.40 -14.69 0.98
C TRP A 213 -17.40 -14.65 -0.17
N ILE A 214 -17.55 -13.67 -1.06
CA ILE A 214 -16.56 -13.37 -2.10
C ILE A 214 -15.96 -11.99 -1.89
N MET A 215 -14.69 -11.88 -2.19
CA MET A 215 -13.94 -10.64 -2.20
C MET A 215 -13.67 -10.22 -3.65
N GLN A 216 -14.08 -9.01 -4.01
CA GLN A 216 -13.80 -8.41 -5.32
C GLN A 216 -13.17 -7.03 -5.13
N PRO A 217 -12.00 -6.75 -5.74
CA PRO A 217 -11.44 -5.42 -5.76
C PRO A 217 -12.26 -4.53 -6.68
N PHE A 218 -12.28 -3.23 -6.41
CA PHE A 218 -12.84 -2.23 -7.31
C PHE A 218 -11.97 -0.98 -7.37
N CYS A 219 -12.13 -0.20 -8.42
CA CYS A 219 -11.51 1.12 -8.56
C CYS A 219 -12.54 2.11 -9.08
N ARG A 220 -12.57 3.33 -8.53
CA ARG A 220 -13.52 4.36 -8.99
C ARG A 220 -13.24 4.79 -10.42
N LYS A 221 -14.30 5.03 -11.19
CA LYS A 221 -14.18 5.46 -12.59
C LYS A 221 -13.35 6.73 -12.72
N GLU A 222 -13.52 7.69 -11.81
CA GLU A 222 -12.77 8.95 -11.81
C GLU A 222 -11.23 8.76 -11.74
N VAL A 223 -10.77 7.75 -11.01
CA VAL A 223 -9.35 7.38 -10.89
C VAL A 223 -8.84 6.77 -12.19
N VAL A 224 -9.63 5.87 -12.77
CA VAL A 224 -9.31 5.24 -14.06
C VAL A 224 -9.26 6.29 -15.18
N ASP A 225 -10.24 7.19 -15.23
CA ASP A 225 -10.28 8.29 -16.21
C ASP A 225 -9.07 9.22 -16.08
N ALA A 226 -8.65 9.52 -14.84
CA ALA A 226 -7.45 10.31 -14.58
C ALA A 226 -6.19 9.62 -15.11
N ALA A 227 -6.03 8.32 -14.85
CA ALA A 227 -4.91 7.55 -15.37
C ALA A 227 -4.91 7.48 -16.91
N ILE A 228 -6.08 7.38 -17.55
CA ILE A 228 -6.22 7.42 -19.01
C ILE A 228 -5.75 8.78 -19.58
N ARG A 229 -6.14 9.89 -18.94
CA ARG A 229 -5.69 11.25 -19.34
C ARG A 229 -4.17 11.37 -19.24
N TYR A 230 -3.59 10.91 -18.13
CA TYR A 230 -2.15 10.90 -17.92
C TYR A 230 -1.41 10.10 -19.00
N VAL A 231 -1.88 8.89 -19.32
CA VAL A 231 -1.31 8.02 -20.38
C VAL A 231 -1.43 8.65 -21.77
N SER A 232 -2.50 9.40 -22.03
CA SER A 232 -2.76 10.06 -23.31
C SER A 232 -1.86 11.28 -23.57
N GLY A 233 -0.94 11.59 -22.66
CA GLY A 233 0.04 12.66 -22.82
C GLY A 233 -0.31 13.94 -22.06
N ASP A 234 -1.46 13.98 -21.37
CA ASP A 234 -1.79 15.09 -20.47
C ASP A 234 -1.03 14.96 -19.16
N ARG A 235 0.24 15.38 -19.20
CA ARG A 235 1.14 15.42 -18.03
C ARG A 235 0.76 16.52 -17.02
N SER A 236 -0.25 17.33 -17.33
CA SER A 236 -0.78 18.35 -16.41
C SER A 236 -1.84 17.80 -15.47
N VAL A 237 -2.43 16.64 -15.78
CA VAL A 237 -3.22 15.86 -14.83
C VAL A 237 -2.22 15.16 -13.93
N PRO A 238 -2.01 15.63 -12.70
CA PRO A 238 -1.21 14.86 -11.79
C PRO A 238 -1.97 13.56 -11.54
N MET A 239 -1.23 12.46 -11.42
CA MET A 239 -1.81 11.24 -10.86
C MET A 239 -2.33 11.48 -9.44
N GLU A 240 -1.95 12.61 -8.82
CA GLU A 240 -2.30 13.15 -7.48
C GLU A 240 -3.79 13.47 -7.31
N HIS A 241 -4.70 12.77 -7.98
CA HIS A 241 -6.11 12.86 -7.61
C HIS A 241 -6.30 12.43 -6.16
N SER A 242 -7.05 13.27 -5.45
CA SER A 242 -7.09 13.42 -4.01
C SER A 242 -7.23 12.08 -3.30
N VAL A 243 -6.17 11.71 -2.58
CA VAL A 243 -6.28 10.89 -1.37
C VAL A 243 -7.53 11.37 -0.63
N ARG A 244 -8.61 10.57 -0.58
CA ARG A 244 -9.77 10.95 0.23
C ARG A 244 -9.26 11.11 1.65
N GLU A 245 -9.50 12.29 2.23
CA GLU A 245 -9.21 12.51 3.65
C GLU A 245 -9.99 11.49 4.49
N GLY A 246 -9.34 10.91 5.51
CA GLY A 246 -9.99 9.98 6.44
C GLY A 246 -9.58 8.51 6.35
N GLY A 247 -8.55 8.16 5.55
CA GLY A 247 -7.97 6.80 5.56
C GLY A 247 -8.90 5.73 5.00
N LEU A 248 -8.91 4.54 5.61
CA LEU A 248 -9.80 3.44 5.20
C LEU A 248 -11.22 3.66 5.73
N VAL A 249 -12.20 3.62 4.84
CA VAL A 249 -13.62 3.73 5.22
C VAL A 249 -14.31 2.38 5.07
N ARG A 250 -14.77 1.82 6.18
CA ARG A 250 -15.65 0.65 6.19
C ARG A 250 -17.10 1.10 6.09
N SER A 251 -17.87 0.49 5.20
CA SER A 251 -19.32 0.68 5.12
C SER A 251 -20.04 -0.62 4.76
N HIS A 252 -21.32 -0.71 5.07
CA HIS A 252 -22.18 -1.82 4.71
C HIS A 252 -23.38 -1.29 3.91
N ALA A 253 -23.78 -2.03 2.88
CA ALA A 253 -24.94 -1.73 2.06
C ALA A 253 -25.85 -2.95 2.00
N ASP A 254 -26.98 -2.87 2.70
CA ASP A 254 -27.94 -3.97 2.87
C ASP A 254 -28.56 -4.40 1.53
N ASP A 255 -28.89 -3.43 0.67
CA ASP A 255 -29.45 -3.63 -0.67
C ASP A 255 -28.49 -4.40 -1.60
N LEU A 256 -27.20 -4.29 -1.35
CA LEU A 256 -26.14 -4.98 -2.09
C LEU A 256 -25.63 -6.23 -1.38
N ASN A 257 -26.15 -6.53 -0.18
CA ASN A 257 -25.70 -7.58 0.73
C ASN A 257 -24.16 -7.64 0.81
N ALA A 258 -23.55 -6.48 1.04
CA ALA A 258 -22.11 -6.31 0.89
C ALA A 258 -21.50 -5.31 1.85
N THR A 259 -20.30 -5.65 2.33
CA THR A 259 -19.41 -4.77 3.09
C THR A 259 -18.32 -4.25 2.16
N PHE A 260 -18.00 -2.97 2.29
CA PHE A 260 -17.00 -2.27 1.50
C PHE A 260 -15.89 -1.78 2.41
N ILE A 261 -14.66 -1.87 1.92
CA ILE A 261 -13.49 -1.17 2.46
C ILE A 261 -12.98 -0.28 1.34
N ASP A 262 -13.17 1.02 1.50
CA ASP A 262 -12.70 2.04 0.56
C ASP A 262 -11.30 2.52 0.98
N GLY A 263 -10.33 2.37 0.09
CA GLY A 263 -9.01 2.97 0.21
C GLY A 263 -9.04 4.45 -0.15
N PRO A 264 -8.10 5.25 0.40
CA PRO A 264 -8.07 6.68 0.15
C PRO A 264 -7.57 7.00 -1.27
N ASP A 265 -6.90 6.07 -1.95
CA ASP A 265 -6.47 6.15 -3.36
C ASP A 265 -7.60 5.87 -4.38
N GLY A 266 -8.82 5.64 -3.89
CA GLY A 266 -9.98 5.31 -4.73
C GLY A 266 -9.98 3.88 -5.27
N VAL A 267 -9.09 3.03 -4.74
CA VAL A 267 -9.13 1.58 -4.86
C VAL A 267 -9.78 1.02 -3.59
N GLY A 268 -10.56 -0.04 -3.71
CA GLY A 268 -11.21 -0.65 -2.57
C GLY A 268 -11.54 -2.10 -2.80
N VAL A 269 -12.20 -2.69 -1.81
CA VAL A 269 -12.66 -4.07 -1.86
C VAL A 269 -14.09 -4.18 -1.39
N ARG A 270 -14.86 -4.99 -2.12
CA ARG A 270 -16.21 -5.40 -1.76
C ARG A 270 -16.19 -6.85 -1.31
N PHE A 271 -16.70 -7.10 -0.11
CA PHE A 271 -17.05 -8.41 0.41
C PHE A 271 -18.55 -8.60 0.26
N ARG A 272 -18.97 -9.57 -0.54
CA ARG A 272 -20.39 -9.85 -0.80
C ARG A 272 -20.71 -11.28 -0.41
N ARG A 273 -21.84 -11.50 0.25
CA ARG A 273 -22.32 -12.86 0.50
C ARG A 273 -22.83 -13.49 -0.81
N VAL A 274 -22.47 -14.75 -1.01
CA VAL A 274 -22.98 -15.60 -2.08
C VAL A 274 -24.09 -16.43 -1.45
N ASP A 275 -25.31 -16.21 -1.93
CA ASP A 275 -26.45 -17.07 -1.60
C ASP A 275 -26.42 -18.33 -2.47
#